data_AF-A0A3B5B9H6-F1
#
_entry.id   AF-A0A3B5B9H6-F1
#
_cell.length_a   1.000
_cell.length_b   1.000
_cell.length_c   1.000
_cell.angle_alpha   90.00
_cell.angle_beta   90.00
_cell.angle_gamma   90.00
#
_symmetry.space_group_name_H-M   'P 1'
#
loop_
_entity.id
_entity.type
_entity.pdbx_description
1 polymer ?
#
loop_
_entity_poly.entity_id
_entity_poly.type
_entity_poly.pdbx_seq_one_letter_code
_entity_poly.pdbx_strand_id
1 'polypeptide(L)'
;MNPQPWMLLVCCSLASGTIFLKYTCRTFGSGVVQPFNGSAFYVHSNCPFVLTRFTHNRVECDVTVRRGDNGLLVRVEIIINKVRTVLQNGSVLVEKKSVSLPYDHTYQHIFQFGLYTRLKSSLLPLSVTWHDVPGGIDALMM
;
A
#
# COMPACT_ATOMS: atom_id res chain seq x y z
N MET A 1 -56.76 -10.88 2.12
CA MET A 1 -56.34 -12.24 2.53
C MET A 1 -55.43 -12.77 1.45
N ASN A 2 -54.18 -13.13 1.79
CA ASN A 2 -53.19 -13.70 0.85
C ASN A 2 -53.41 -15.23 0.72
N PRO A 3 -52.98 -15.93 -0.36
CA PRO A 3 -51.57 -16.36 -0.47
C PRO A 3 -50.97 -16.47 -1.91
N GLN A 4 -49.64 -16.72 -1.95
CA GLN A 4 -48.64 -16.68 -3.05
C GLN A 4 -48.80 -17.72 -4.19
N PRO A 5 -48.00 -17.64 -5.30
CA PRO A 5 -46.69 -18.35 -5.32
C PRO A 5 -45.55 -17.74 -6.21
N TRP A 6 -44.33 -17.72 -5.65
CA TRP A 6 -43.02 -18.13 -6.24
C TRP A 6 -42.51 -17.45 -7.53
N MET A 7 -41.39 -16.72 -7.43
CA MET A 7 -40.11 -17.14 -8.04
C MET A 7 -38.95 -16.25 -7.60
N LEU A 8 -37.83 -16.91 -7.30
CA LEU A 8 -36.63 -16.40 -6.68
C LEU A 8 -35.97 -15.30 -7.53
N LEU A 9 -35.80 -14.12 -6.92
CA LEU A 9 -34.89 -13.08 -7.38
C LEU A 9 -33.45 -13.58 -7.24
N VAL A 10 -32.92 -14.19 -8.31
CA VAL A 10 -31.47 -14.28 -8.52
C VAL A 10 -31.03 -12.94 -9.07
N CYS A 11 -30.92 -11.94 -8.20
CA CYS A 11 -30.10 -10.77 -8.49
C CYS A 11 -28.66 -11.12 -8.17
N CYS A 12 -27.98 -11.79 -9.11
CA CYS A 12 -26.53 -11.72 -9.20
C CYS A 12 -26.16 -10.28 -9.57
N SER A 13 -25.98 -9.42 -8.57
CA SER A 13 -25.33 -8.12 -8.74
C SER A 13 -23.84 -8.35 -9.01
N LEU A 14 -23.54 -8.56 -10.29
CA LEU A 14 -22.22 -8.36 -10.86
C LEU A 14 -21.82 -6.89 -10.69
N ALA A 15 -20.53 -6.68 -10.41
CA ALA A 15 -19.80 -5.41 -10.44
C ALA A 15 -19.97 -4.45 -9.24
N SER A 16 -19.50 -4.89 -8.07
CA SER A 16 -18.86 -3.97 -7.10
C SER A 16 -17.36 -4.28 -6.98
N GLY A 17 -16.70 -4.49 -8.12
CA GLY A 17 -15.24 -4.67 -8.18
C GLY A 17 -14.46 -3.39 -8.49
N THR A 18 -15.14 -2.34 -8.96
CA THR A 18 -14.50 -1.13 -9.53
C THR A 18 -14.41 0.05 -8.58
N ILE A 19 -15.11 0.04 -7.44
CA ILE A 19 -15.16 1.22 -6.55
C ILE A 19 -13.90 1.31 -5.67
N PHE A 20 -13.30 0.19 -5.26
CA PHE A 20 -12.07 0.21 -4.44
C PHE A 20 -10.79 0.53 -5.24
N LEU A 21 -10.74 0.20 -6.53
CA LEU A 21 -9.56 0.42 -7.38
C LEU A 21 -9.36 1.89 -7.77
N LYS A 22 -10.37 2.75 -7.59
CA LYS A 22 -10.38 4.11 -8.16
C LYS A 22 -9.52 5.12 -7.39
N TYR A 23 -9.04 4.76 -6.20
CA TYR A 23 -8.23 5.63 -5.33
C TYR A 23 -7.01 4.93 -4.75
N THR A 24 -6.42 3.99 -5.49
CA THR A 24 -5.21 3.28 -5.05
C THR A 24 -4.02 3.67 -5.90
N CYS A 25 -2.95 4.14 -5.27
CA CYS A 25 -1.64 4.24 -5.91
C CYS A 25 -0.90 2.94 -5.64
N ARG A 26 -0.35 2.31 -6.68
CA ARG A 26 0.42 1.08 -6.49
C ARG A 26 1.57 0.98 -7.46
N THR A 27 2.62 0.31 -7.03
CA THR A 27 3.69 -0.14 -7.92
C THR A 27 3.92 -1.62 -7.70
N PHE A 28 4.10 -2.37 -8.78
CA PHE A 28 4.22 -3.82 -8.72
C PHE A 28 5.04 -4.40 -9.86
N GLY A 29 5.44 -5.66 -9.71
CA GLY A 29 6.35 -6.33 -10.64
C GLY A 29 7.69 -5.59 -10.72
N SER A 30 8.30 -5.61 -11.90
CA SER A 30 9.63 -5.05 -12.15
C SER A 30 9.66 -3.53 -12.44
N GLY A 31 8.51 -2.85 -12.43
CA GLY A 31 8.48 -1.42 -12.76
C GLY A 31 7.12 -0.80 -13.07
N VAL A 32 6.00 -1.54 -12.97
CA VAL A 32 4.68 -0.94 -13.24
C VAL A 32 4.33 0.04 -12.12
N VAL A 33 3.88 1.24 -12.48
CA VAL A 33 3.38 2.27 -11.58
C VAL A 33 1.96 2.64 -12.03
N GLN A 34 1.00 2.47 -11.13
CA GLN A 34 -0.39 2.91 -11.30
C GLN A 34 -0.62 4.09 -10.35
N PRO A 35 -0.77 5.32 -10.87
CA PRO A 35 -1.08 6.48 -10.05
C PRO A 35 -2.51 6.41 -9.50
N PHE A 36 -2.82 7.24 -8.49
CA PHE A 36 -4.18 7.42 -7.98
C PHE A 36 -5.18 7.82 -9.07
N ASN A 37 -4.72 8.61 -10.05
CA ASN A 37 -5.51 9.01 -11.20
C ASN A 37 -4.64 8.94 -12.47
N GLY A 38 -5.20 8.39 -13.54
CA GLY A 38 -4.54 8.18 -14.82
C GLY A 38 -4.19 6.73 -15.10
N SER A 39 -3.50 6.51 -16.22
CA SER A 39 -3.13 5.18 -16.70
C SER A 39 -1.85 4.68 -16.06
N ALA A 40 -1.73 3.36 -15.90
CA ALA A 40 -0.47 2.73 -15.53
C ALA A 40 0.63 3.04 -16.56
N PHE A 41 1.86 3.15 -16.07
CA PHE A 41 3.06 3.29 -16.88
C PHE A 41 4.18 2.43 -16.30
N TYR A 42 5.27 2.27 -17.05
CA TYR A 42 6.41 1.47 -16.65
C TYR A 42 7.63 2.36 -16.40
N VAL A 43 8.30 2.13 -15.28
CA VAL A 43 9.54 2.82 -14.88
C VAL A 43 10.61 1.78 -14.59
N HIS A 44 11.67 1.78 -15.38
CA HIS A 44 12.87 1.00 -15.11
C HIS A 44 13.96 1.92 -14.58
N SER A 45 14.22 1.85 -13.28
CA SER A 45 15.24 2.65 -12.61
C SER A 45 15.62 2.01 -11.28
N ASN A 46 16.92 2.01 -10.96
CA ASN A 46 17.45 1.64 -9.64
C ASN A 46 17.76 2.86 -8.76
N CYS A 47 17.51 4.08 -9.26
CA CYS A 47 17.58 5.31 -8.47
C CYS A 47 16.37 5.42 -7.53
N PRO A 48 16.52 6.05 -6.36
CA PRO A 48 15.37 6.42 -5.54
C PRO A 48 14.42 7.37 -6.28
N PHE A 49 13.11 7.17 -6.15
CA PHE A 49 12.11 8.11 -6.63
C PHE A 49 10.91 8.22 -5.68
N VAL A 50 10.28 9.38 -5.67
CA VAL A 50 9.08 9.66 -4.86
C VAL A 50 7.88 9.02 -5.55
N LEU A 51 7.25 8.06 -4.89
CA LEU A 51 6.05 7.39 -5.39
C LEU A 51 4.79 8.19 -5.05
N THR A 52 4.75 8.80 -3.86
CA THR A 52 3.74 9.82 -3.53
C THR A 52 4.27 10.82 -2.51
N ARG A 53 3.77 12.05 -2.59
CA ARG A 53 4.01 13.10 -1.61
C ARG A 53 2.77 13.98 -1.54
N PHE A 54 2.23 14.17 -0.34
CA PHE A 54 1.08 15.05 -0.13
C PHE A 54 1.04 15.57 1.31
N THR A 55 0.23 16.60 1.51
CA THR A 55 -0.07 17.15 2.82
C THR A 55 -1.59 17.20 2.99
N HIS A 56 -2.10 16.68 4.10
CA HIS A 56 -3.51 16.72 4.43
C HIS A 56 -3.68 17.16 5.89
N ASN A 57 -4.49 18.20 6.15
CA ASN A 57 -4.69 18.75 7.50
C ASN A 57 -3.37 19.05 8.25
N ARG A 58 -2.38 19.63 7.56
CA ARG A 58 -1.02 19.91 8.08
C ARG A 58 -0.19 18.68 8.44
N VAL A 59 -0.66 17.48 8.11
CA VAL A 59 0.08 16.23 8.23
C VAL A 59 0.71 15.90 6.89
N GLU A 60 2.03 15.81 6.86
CA GLU A 60 2.81 15.47 5.68
C GLU A 60 2.94 13.94 5.55
N CYS A 61 2.85 13.46 4.31
CA CYS A 61 3.15 12.10 3.91
C CYS A 61 4.13 12.11 2.74
N ASP A 62 5.19 11.32 2.85
CA ASP A 62 6.14 11.03 1.78
C ASP A 62 6.37 9.53 1.69
N VAL A 63 6.26 8.98 0.49
CA VAL A 63 6.69 7.60 0.22
C VAL A 63 7.69 7.62 -0.92
N THR A 64 8.93 7.27 -0.59
CA THR A 64 10.04 7.16 -1.54
C THR A 64 10.44 5.70 -1.69
N VAL A 65 10.64 5.25 -2.91
CA VAL A 65 10.98 3.86 -3.23
C VAL A 65 12.28 3.76 -4.01
N ARG A 66 12.98 2.64 -3.88
CA ARG A 66 14.14 2.30 -4.70
C ARG A 66 14.07 0.83 -5.12
N ARG A 67 14.24 0.58 -6.41
CA ARG A 67 14.35 -0.78 -6.95
C ARG A 67 15.80 -1.25 -7.01
N GLY A 68 15.98 -2.56 -6.91
CA GLY A 68 17.23 -3.22 -7.23
C GLY A 68 17.30 -3.56 -8.72
N ASP A 69 18.43 -4.12 -9.15
CA ASP A 69 18.63 -4.52 -10.55
C ASP A 69 17.73 -5.69 -10.98
N ASN A 70 17.21 -6.46 -10.01
CA ASN A 70 16.17 -7.48 -10.22
C ASN A 70 14.78 -6.89 -10.45
N GLY A 71 14.65 -5.56 -10.44
CA GLY A 71 13.38 -4.86 -10.60
C GLY A 71 12.49 -4.89 -9.36
N LEU A 72 12.82 -5.60 -8.27
CA LEU A 72 12.04 -5.58 -7.03
C LEU A 72 12.35 -4.32 -6.21
N LEU A 73 11.41 -3.88 -5.38
CA LEU A 73 11.66 -2.83 -4.40
C LEU A 73 12.60 -3.36 -3.32
N VAL A 74 13.78 -2.76 -3.18
CA VAL A 74 14.79 -3.14 -2.17
C VAL A 74 14.78 -2.20 -0.96
N ARG A 75 14.17 -1.02 -1.12
CA ARG A 75 13.96 -0.06 -0.03
C ARG A 75 12.72 0.78 -0.27
N VAL A 76 11.90 0.90 0.76
CA VAL A 76 10.75 1.81 0.81
C VAL A 76 10.89 2.66 2.06
N GLU A 77 10.81 3.98 1.91
CA GLU A 77 10.81 4.93 3.01
C GLU A 77 9.43 5.58 3.08
N ILE A 78 8.76 5.42 4.21
CA ILE A 78 7.43 5.97 4.50
C ILE A 78 7.62 6.97 5.63
N ILE A 79 7.31 8.24 5.36
CA ILE A 79 7.36 9.30 6.37
C ILE A 79 5.96 9.83 6.55
N ILE A 80 5.39 9.67 7.74
CA ILE A 80 4.08 10.21 8.11
C ILE A 80 4.27 11.07 9.35
N ASN A 81 3.98 12.37 9.24
CA ASN A 81 4.14 13.33 10.34
C ASN A 81 5.53 13.24 11.02
N LYS A 82 6.60 13.23 10.21
CA LYS A 82 8.01 13.09 10.65
C LYS A 82 8.42 11.73 11.22
N VAL A 83 7.49 10.81 11.45
CA VAL A 83 7.81 9.43 11.82
C VAL A 83 8.27 8.69 10.57
N ARG A 84 9.50 8.20 10.58
CA ARG A 84 10.14 7.48 9.48
C ARG A 84 10.10 5.97 9.69
N THR A 85 9.43 5.29 8.78
CA THR A 85 9.37 3.84 8.67
C THR A 85 10.11 3.40 7.40
N VAL A 86 11.02 2.44 7.52
CA VAL A 86 11.78 1.89 6.38
C VAL A 86 11.52 0.41 6.25
N LEU A 87 11.20 -0.02 5.03
CA LEU A 87 11.15 -1.41 4.64
C LEU A 87 12.44 -1.74 3.90
N GLN A 88 13.24 -2.65 4.44
CA GLN A 88 14.49 -3.06 3.81
C GLN A 88 14.88 -4.46 4.30
N ASN A 89 15.30 -5.33 3.38
CA ASN A 89 15.76 -6.70 3.68
C ASN A 89 14.77 -7.51 4.54
N GLY A 90 13.47 -7.45 4.22
CA GLY A 90 12.41 -8.14 4.96
C GLY A 90 12.19 -7.63 6.40
N SER A 91 12.86 -6.56 6.80
CA SER A 91 12.72 -5.93 8.11
C SER A 91 11.94 -4.63 8.00
N VAL A 92 11.15 -4.35 9.04
CA VAL A 92 10.51 -3.06 9.26
C VAL A 92 11.34 -2.30 10.29
N LEU A 93 11.81 -1.11 9.95
CA LEU A 93 12.53 -0.23 10.85
C LEU A 93 11.72 1.04 11.10
N VAL A 94 11.36 1.31 12.35
CA VAL A 94 10.72 2.56 12.75
C VAL A 94 11.72 3.38 13.55
N GLU A 95 11.95 4.63 13.15
CA GLU A 95 12.93 5.51 13.81
C GLU A 95 14.31 4.83 13.97
N LYS A 96 14.75 4.13 12.90
CA LYS A 96 16.01 3.37 12.82
C LYS A 96 16.09 2.12 13.72
N LYS A 97 15.02 1.75 14.42
CA LYS A 97 14.94 0.53 15.22
C LYS A 97 14.14 -0.54 14.49
N SER A 98 14.69 -1.75 14.38
CA SER A 98 13.94 -2.91 13.89
C SER A 98 12.80 -3.25 14.85
N VAL A 99 11.62 -3.57 14.32
CA VAL A 99 10.42 -3.87 15.10
C VAL A 99 9.83 -5.22 14.72
N SER A 100 9.26 -5.92 15.70
CA SER A 100 8.42 -7.09 15.48
C SER A 100 6.98 -6.68 15.23
N LEU A 101 6.25 -7.44 14.42
CA LEU A 101 4.84 -7.19 14.14
C LEU A 101 3.94 -8.04 15.06
N PRO A 102 2.77 -7.52 15.51
CA PRO A 102 2.28 -6.18 15.26
C PRO A 102 3.08 -5.11 16.01
N TYR A 103 3.07 -3.88 15.50
CA TYR A 103 3.78 -2.76 16.06
C TYR A 103 2.92 -1.50 16.06
N ASP A 104 2.78 -0.89 17.24
CA ASP A 104 2.09 0.38 17.45
C ASP A 104 3.09 1.46 17.82
N HIS A 105 3.03 2.61 17.14
CA HIS A 105 3.86 3.75 17.48
C HIS A 105 3.22 5.07 17.05
N THR A 106 2.88 5.90 18.03
CA THR A 106 2.38 7.29 17.90
C THR A 106 1.21 7.47 16.93
N TYR A 107 1.44 7.36 15.62
CA TYR A 107 0.49 7.61 14.54
C TYR A 107 0.33 6.43 13.56
N GLN A 108 0.96 5.30 13.84
CA GLN A 108 0.99 4.14 12.94
C GLN A 108 0.76 2.83 13.69
N HIS A 109 -0.04 1.97 13.07
CA HIS A 109 -0.23 0.57 13.43
C HIS A 109 0.23 -0.30 12.28
N ILE A 110 1.21 -1.17 12.51
CA ILE A 110 1.81 -2.07 11.52
C ILE A 110 1.50 -3.51 11.88
N PHE A 111 0.90 -4.27 10.96
CA PHE A 111 0.39 -5.61 11.25
C PHE A 111 0.35 -6.50 10.01
N GLN A 112 0.26 -7.81 10.24
CA GLN A 112 0.05 -8.80 9.18
C GLN A 112 -1.39 -8.73 8.66
N PHE A 113 -1.54 -8.65 7.34
CA PHE A 113 -2.82 -8.58 6.62
C PHE A 113 -2.84 -9.64 5.51
N GLY A 114 -3.15 -10.89 5.89
CA GLY A 114 -3.07 -12.04 4.97
C GLY A 114 -1.62 -12.30 4.56
N LEU A 115 -1.36 -12.34 3.25
CA LEU A 115 -0.01 -12.47 2.68
C LEU A 115 0.77 -11.15 2.65
N TYR A 116 0.19 -10.06 3.14
CA TYR A 116 0.75 -8.72 3.09
C TYR A 116 1.09 -8.23 4.48
N THR A 117 1.97 -7.24 4.58
CA THR A 117 2.07 -6.40 5.77
C THR A 117 1.44 -5.04 5.47
N ARG A 118 0.74 -4.47 6.46
CA ARG A 118 0.05 -3.19 6.33
C ARG A 118 0.44 -2.25 7.45
N LEU A 119 0.79 -1.02 7.08
CA LEU A 119 0.86 0.15 7.94
C LEU A 119 -0.42 0.95 7.77
N LYS A 120 -1.16 1.17 8.85
CA LYS A 120 -2.32 2.05 8.90
C LYS A 120 -1.95 3.33 9.64
N SER A 121 -2.22 4.49 9.02
CA SER A 121 -2.09 5.78 9.68
C SER A 121 -3.30 6.06 10.56
N SER A 122 -3.06 6.62 11.75
CA SER A 122 -4.10 7.16 12.63
C SER A 122 -4.39 8.64 12.35
N LEU A 123 -3.53 9.33 11.58
CA LEU A 123 -3.66 10.75 11.25
C LEU A 123 -4.22 11.01 9.85
N LEU A 124 -3.99 10.08 8.93
CA LEU A 124 -4.37 10.19 7.53
C LEU A 124 -5.31 9.04 7.16
N PRO A 125 -6.28 9.26 6.25
CA PRO A 125 -7.06 8.18 5.65
C PRO A 125 -6.20 7.42 4.61
N LEU A 126 -5.04 6.93 5.03
CA LEU A 126 -4.02 6.27 4.22
C LEU A 126 -3.60 4.97 4.90
N SER A 127 -3.43 3.92 4.10
CA SER A 127 -2.72 2.72 4.51
C SER A 127 -1.67 2.37 3.48
N VAL A 128 -0.47 1.99 3.91
CA VAL A 128 0.56 1.47 3.02
C VAL A 128 0.63 -0.04 3.21
N THR A 129 0.36 -0.81 2.15
CA THR A 129 0.34 -2.27 2.16
C THR A 129 1.40 -2.79 1.20
N TRP A 130 2.19 -3.77 1.63
CA TRP A 130 3.23 -4.37 0.79
C TRP A 130 3.27 -5.88 0.91
N HIS A 131 3.82 -6.53 -0.12
CA HIS A 131 4.06 -7.96 -0.16
C HIS A 131 5.56 -8.22 -0.30
N ASP A 132 6.11 -8.93 0.67
CA ASP A 132 7.51 -9.35 0.67
C ASP A 132 7.65 -10.67 -0.10
N VAL A 133 8.64 -10.73 -0.99
CA VAL A 133 9.05 -11.92 -1.73
C VAL A 133 10.56 -12.16 -1.55
N PRO A 134 11.08 -13.36 -1.87
CA PRO A 134 12.52 -13.56 -1.90
C PRO A 134 13.22 -12.51 -2.78
N GLY A 135 14.11 -11.72 -2.19
CA GLY A 135 14.89 -10.68 -2.89
C GLY A 135 14.30 -9.26 -2.87
N GLY A 136 13.13 -9.02 -2.28
CA GLY A 136 12.60 -7.66 -2.11
C GLY A 136 11.08 -7.61 -1.93
N ILE A 137 10.49 -6.48 -2.30
CA ILE A 137 9.03 -6.26 -2.29
C ILE A 137 8.56 -6.23 -3.75
N ASP A 138 7.61 -7.08 -4.10
CA ASP A 138 7.06 -7.18 -5.47
C ASP A 138 5.90 -6.20 -5.70
N ALA A 139 5.20 -5.80 -4.64
CA ALA A 139 4.04 -4.92 -4.69
C ALA A 139 3.96 -4.00 -3.48
N LEU A 140 3.64 -2.73 -3.74
CA LEU A 140 3.36 -1.69 -2.74
C LEU A 140 2.09 -0.94 -3.14
N MET A 141 1.14 -0.78 -2.22
CA MET A 141 -0.19 -0.23 -2.46
C MET A 141 -0.56 0.80 -1.39
N MET A 142 -1.23 1.88 -1.79
CA MET A 142 -1.61 3.03 -0.95
C MET A 142 -3.05 3.42 -1.17
#